data_AF-A0A7S7LTS6-F1
#
_entry.id   AF-A0A7S7LTS6-F1
#
_cell.length_a   1.000
_cell.length_b   1.000
_cell.length_c   1.000
_cell.angle_alpha   90.00
_cell.angle_beta   90.00
_cell.angle_gamma   90.00
#
_symmetry.space_group_name_H-M   'P 1'
#
loop_
_entity.id
_entity.type
_entity.pdbx_description
1 polymer ?
#
loop_
_entity_poly.entity_id
_entity_poly.type
_entity_poly.pdbx_seq_one_letter_code
_entity_poly.pdbx_strand_id
1 'polypeptide(L)'
;MNIEFESLKLLPKMFELIQKLNSNLENSFTKRWLSVRELAEYLSYSNDRIYKLKDEYFIEGIHFFKKSGKILFDRVAIDSWMVEKESNETVQSQRQIVDNVLSSIN
;
A
#
# COMPACT_ATOMS: atom_id res chain seq x y z
N MET A 1 -45.45 20.54 -12.22
CA MET A 1 -44.16 19.89 -11.91
C MET A 1 -43.15 20.43 -12.90
N ASN A 2 -42.30 21.38 -12.47
CA ASN A 2 -41.33 22.02 -13.34
C ASN A 2 -40.08 21.13 -13.32
N ILE A 3 -40.02 20.13 -14.18
CA ILE A 3 -38.85 19.27 -14.30
C ILE A 3 -37.77 20.16 -14.91
N GLU A 4 -36.68 20.42 -14.18
CA GLU A 4 -35.56 21.22 -14.66
C GLU A 4 -34.83 20.47 -15.78
N PHE A 5 -35.38 20.52 -16.99
CA PHE A 5 -34.77 19.96 -18.21
C PHE A 5 -33.42 20.60 -18.54
N GLU A 6 -33.12 21.76 -17.96
CA GLU A 6 -31.79 22.40 -18.00
C GLU A 6 -30.69 21.49 -17.41
N SER A 7 -31.01 20.74 -16.35
CA SER A 7 -30.06 19.81 -15.73
C SER A 7 -29.73 18.63 -16.64
N LEU A 8 -30.62 18.28 -17.59
CA LEU A 8 -30.34 17.23 -18.59
C LEU A 8 -29.28 17.68 -19.60
N LYS A 9 -29.09 18.99 -19.80
CA LYS A 9 -27.98 19.51 -20.64
C LYS A 9 -26.61 19.28 -20.00
N LEU A 10 -26.55 18.89 -18.72
CA LEU A 10 -25.31 18.53 -18.05
C LEU A 10 -24.88 17.08 -18.33
N LEU A 11 -25.78 16.23 -18.86
CA LEU A 11 -25.49 14.82 -19.13
C LEU A 11 -24.29 14.60 -20.07
N PRO A 12 -24.13 15.34 -21.20
CA PRO A 12 -22.95 15.21 -22.04
C PRO A 12 -21.66 15.59 -21.32
N LYS A 13 -21.70 16.64 -20.48
CA LYS A 13 -20.55 17.07 -19.68
C LYS A 13 -20.18 16.05 -18.61
N MET A 14 -21.16 15.42 -17.97
CA MET A 14 -20.92 14.29 -17.05
C MET A 14 -20.30 13.11 -17.78
N PHE A 15 -20.77 12.77 -18.98
CA PHE A 15 -20.21 11.68 -19.77
C PHE A 15 -18.74 11.94 -20.12
N GLU A 16 -18.37 13.14 -20.55
CA GLU A 16 -16.96 13.48 -20.79
C GLU A 16 -16.10 13.39 -19.53
N LEU A 17 -16.63 13.82 -18.38
CA LEU A 17 -15.92 13.71 -17.10
C LEU A 17 -15.70 12.25 -16.71
N ILE A 18 -16.69 11.39 -16.91
CA ILE A 18 -16.59 9.94 -16.67
C ILE A 18 -15.57 9.30 -17.61
N GLN A 19 -15.54 9.68 -18.90
CA GLN A 19 -14.53 9.19 -19.83
C GLN A 19 -13.11 9.60 -19.40
N LYS A 20 -12.90 10.86 -19.02
CA LYS A 20 -11.59 11.32 -18.52
C LYS A 20 -11.16 10.59 -17.26
N LEU A 21 -12.09 10.34 -16.33
CA LEU A 21 -11.83 9.54 -15.14
C LEU A 21 -11.39 8.12 -15.50
N ASN A 22 -12.11 7.45 -16.40
CA ASN A 22 -11.77 6.10 -16.84
C ASN A 22 -10.42 6.05 -17.55
N SER A 23 -10.11 6.98 -18.46
CA SER A 23 -8.81 7.05 -19.10
C SER A 23 -7.67 7.30 -18.10
N ASN A 24 -7.90 8.12 -17.07
CA ASN A 24 -6.91 8.31 -16.01
C ASN A 24 -6.73 7.06 -15.16
N LEU A 25 -7.80 6.31 -14.88
CA LEU A 25 -7.76 5.05 -14.13
C LEU A 25 -7.09 3.91 -14.90
N GLU A 26 -7.36 3.81 -16.20
CA GLU A 26 -6.70 2.85 -17.10
C GLU A 26 -5.21 3.15 -17.27
N ASN A 27 -4.81 4.43 -17.23
CA ASN A 27 -3.40 4.81 -17.18
C ASN A 27 -2.80 4.74 -15.77
N SER A 28 -3.64 4.63 -14.72
CA SER A 28 -3.23 4.51 -13.32
C SER A 28 -3.33 3.08 -12.78
N PHE A 29 -3.25 2.05 -13.62
CA PHE A 29 -2.90 0.69 -13.16
C PHE A 29 -1.48 0.74 -12.57
N THR A 30 -1.38 1.29 -11.37
CA THR A 30 -0.17 1.32 -10.57
C THR A 30 0.14 -0.12 -10.25
N LYS A 31 1.24 -0.58 -10.85
CA LYS A 31 1.75 -1.94 -10.71
C LYS A 31 1.67 -2.36 -9.23
N ARG A 32 0.86 -3.39 -8.92
CA ARG A 32 0.69 -3.87 -7.54
C ARG A 32 1.99 -4.41 -6.96
N TRP A 33 2.75 -5.13 -7.80
CA TRP A 33 3.99 -5.79 -7.40
C TRP A 33 5.19 -4.94 -7.78
N LEU A 34 5.83 -4.34 -6.80
CA LEU A 34 6.98 -3.46 -7.00
C LEU A 34 8.28 -4.23 -6.75
N SER A 35 9.26 -4.06 -7.62
CA SER A 35 10.64 -4.45 -7.34
C SER A 35 11.28 -3.49 -6.33
N VAL A 36 12.46 -3.83 -5.80
CA VAL A 36 13.23 -2.94 -4.90
C VAL A 36 13.39 -1.54 -5.52
N ARG A 37 13.76 -1.46 -6.79
CA ARG A 37 13.94 -0.18 -7.51
C ARG A 37 12.65 0.62 -7.61
N GLU A 38 11.55 -0.04 -7.97
CA GLU A 38 10.25 0.62 -8.13
C GLU A 38 9.68 1.08 -6.79
N LEU A 39 9.89 0.30 -5.72
CA LEU A 39 9.46 0.70 -4.38
C LEU A 39 10.31 1.85 -3.84
N ALA A 40 11.61 1.85 -4.11
CA ALA A 40 12.51 2.96 -3.76
C ALA A 40 12.05 4.27 -4.40
N GLU A 41 11.72 4.23 -5.70
CA GLU A 41 11.16 5.36 -6.43
C GLU A 41 9.79 5.79 -5.86
N TYR A 42 8.91 4.82 -5.59
CA TYR A 42 7.58 5.06 -5.05
C TYR A 42 7.59 5.76 -3.68
N LEU A 43 8.47 5.32 -2.77
CA LEU A 43 8.61 5.87 -1.42
C LEU A 43 9.62 7.02 -1.33
N SER A 44 10.27 7.40 -2.44
CA SER A 44 11.37 8.38 -2.48
C SER A 44 12.53 8.05 -1.54
N TYR A 45 12.90 6.77 -1.49
CA TYR A 45 14.04 6.25 -0.71
C TYR A 45 15.15 5.70 -1.60
N SER A 46 16.33 5.46 -1.01
CA SER A 46 17.38 4.68 -1.68
C SER A 46 17.05 3.18 -1.66
N ASN A 47 17.59 2.42 -2.63
CA ASN A 47 17.46 0.96 -2.67
C ASN A 47 17.95 0.32 -1.35
N ASP A 48 19.05 0.80 -0.78
CA ASP A 48 19.59 0.30 0.49
C ASP A 48 18.63 0.53 1.65
N ARG A 49 17.93 1.67 1.67
CA ARG A 49 16.92 1.94 2.70
C ARG A 49 15.73 1.00 2.56
N ILE A 50 15.33 0.62 1.34
CA ILE A 50 14.27 -0.38 1.13
C ILE A 50 14.67 -1.73 1.70
N TYR A 51 15.93 -2.18 1.54
CA TYR A 51 16.40 -3.42 2.17
C TYR A 51 16.34 -3.34 3.70
N LYS A 52 16.76 -2.22 4.31
CA LYS A 52 16.64 -2.02 5.76
C LYS A 52 15.18 -2.05 6.23
N LEU A 53 14.27 -1.34 5.54
CA LEU A 53 12.84 -1.37 5.87
C LEU A 53 12.26 -2.78 5.77
N LYS A 54 12.68 -3.52 4.75
CA LYS A 54 12.29 -4.92 4.54
C LYS A 54 12.75 -5.85 5.65
N ASP A 55 13.85 -5.54 6.33
CA ASP A 55 14.37 -6.34 7.43
C ASP A 55 13.82 -5.88 8.79
N GLU A 56 13.54 -4.59 8.95
CA GLU A 56 13.07 -4.00 10.20
C GLU A 56 11.55 -4.10 10.41
N TYR A 57 10.74 -3.88 9.36
CA TYR A 57 9.29 -3.68 9.49
C TYR A 57 8.44 -4.65 8.67
N PHE A 58 8.97 -5.18 7.56
CA PHE A 58 8.15 -5.94 6.62
C PHE A 58 8.19 -7.45 6.85
N ILE A 59 7.03 -8.07 6.66
CA ILE A 59 6.82 -9.52 6.86
C ILE A 59 6.70 -10.22 5.50
N GLU A 60 7.46 -11.31 5.31
CA GLU A 60 7.38 -12.15 4.12
C GLU A 60 6.01 -12.84 4.04
N GLY A 61 5.38 -12.84 2.87
CA GLY A 61 4.02 -13.35 2.67
C GLY A 61 2.91 -12.30 2.88
N ILE A 62 3.25 -11.12 3.40
CA ILE A 62 2.33 -10.00 3.59
C ILE A 62 2.79 -8.79 2.77
N HIS A 63 3.94 -8.24 3.14
CA HIS A 63 4.47 -7.01 2.56
C HIS A 63 5.36 -7.30 1.35
N PHE A 64 6.08 -8.43 1.37
CA PHE A 64 6.93 -8.84 0.26
C PHE A 64 6.92 -10.37 0.06
N PHE A 65 7.33 -10.79 -1.13
CA PHE A 65 7.43 -12.18 -1.56
C PHE A 65 8.75 -12.39 -2.30
N LYS A 66 9.40 -13.53 -2.04
CA LYS A 66 10.56 -13.97 -2.82
C LYS A 66 10.09 -14.93 -3.91
N LYS A 67 10.28 -14.56 -5.18
CA LYS A 67 9.94 -15.42 -6.33
C LYS A 67 11.09 -15.44 -7.33
N SER A 68 11.60 -16.64 -7.62
CA SER A 68 12.68 -16.85 -8.60
C SER A 68 13.91 -15.95 -8.36
N GLY A 69 14.33 -15.79 -7.10
CA GLY A 69 15.48 -14.96 -6.72
C GLY A 69 15.22 -13.45 -6.69
N LYS A 70 13.99 -12.98 -6.98
CA LYS A 70 13.61 -11.56 -6.88
C LYS A 70 12.72 -11.32 -5.67
N ILE A 71 12.84 -10.13 -5.09
CA ILE A 71 11.95 -9.62 -4.05
C ILE A 71 10.91 -8.73 -4.70
N LEU A 72 9.64 -9.03 -4.47
CA LEU A 72 8.50 -8.25 -4.93
C LEU A 72 7.68 -7.79 -3.72
N PHE A 73 7.34 -6.50 -3.70
CA PHE A 73 6.58 -5.87 -2.64
C PHE A 73 5.13 -5.66 -3.09
N ASP A 74 4.17 -5.94 -2.22
CA ASP A 74 2.76 -5.62 -2.47
C ASP A 74 2.50 -4.16 -2.10
N ARG A 75 2.32 -3.29 -3.10
CA ARG A 75 2.05 -1.86 -2.90
C ARG A 75 0.90 -1.63 -1.92
N VAL A 76 -0.16 -2.42 -1.99
CA VAL A 76 -1.35 -2.21 -1.14
C VAL A 76 -1.04 -2.47 0.34
N ALA A 77 -0.23 -3.50 0.62
CA ALA A 77 0.22 -3.79 1.97
C ALA A 77 1.19 -2.70 2.49
N ILE A 78 2.08 -2.21 1.62
CA ILE A 78 2.97 -1.09 1.96
C ILE A 78 2.18 0.20 2.26
N ASP A 79 1.17 0.52 1.45
CA ASP A 79 0.31 1.69 1.68
C ASP A 79 -0.42 1.58 3.02
N SER A 80 -0.88 0.37 3.36
CA SER A 80 -1.54 0.11 4.65
C SER A 80 -0.58 0.33 5.80
N TRP A 81 0.65 -0.19 5.70
CA TRP A 81 1.71 0.04 6.69
C TRP A 81 2.09 1.52 6.84
N MET A 82 2.11 2.29 5.75
CA MET A 82 2.39 3.74 5.79
C MET A 82 1.31 4.54 6.53
N VAL A 83 0.06 4.06 6.48
CA VAL A 83 -1.13 4.73 7.07
C VAL A 83 -1.42 4.23 8.48
N GLU A 84 -0.93 3.04 8.85
CA GLU A 84 -0.97 2.58 10.23
C GLU A 84 -0.31 3.63 11.12
N LYS A 85 -1.14 4.31 11.93
CA LYS A 85 -0.64 5.13 13.04
C LYS A 85 0.29 4.23 13.84
N GLU A 86 1.43 4.76 14.26
CA GLU A 86 2.28 4.11 15.26
C GLU A 86 1.48 3.86 16.54
N SER A 87 0.66 2.80 16.58
CA SER A 87 0.35 2.14 17.82
C SER A 87 1.59 1.32 18.14
N ASN A 88 2.61 2.01 18.66
CA ASN A 88 3.82 1.44 19.24
C ASN A 88 3.50 0.33 20.28
N GLU A 89 2.23 0.16 20.66
CA GLU A 89 1.72 -0.88 21.54
C GLU A 89 1.75 -2.29 20.92
N THR A 90 1.46 -2.50 19.63
CA THR A 90 1.25 -3.88 19.13
C THR A 90 2.56 -4.69 19.00
N VAL A 91 3.64 -4.07 18.51
CA VAL A 91 4.95 -4.73 18.37
C VAL A 91 5.64 -4.91 19.73
N GLN A 92 5.47 -3.93 20.63
CA GLN A 92 5.99 -4.00 21.99
C GLN A 92 5.25 -5.07 22.82
N SER A 93 3.93 -5.17 22.65
CA SER A 93 3.10 -6.21 23.30
C SER A 93 3.47 -7.62 22.84
N GLN A 94 3.72 -7.82 21.55
CA GLN A 94 4.12 -9.15 21.05
C GLN A 94 5.49 -9.58 21.59
N ARG A 95 6.48 -8.67 21.63
CA ARG A 95 7.78 -8.97 22.26
C ARG A 95 7.65 -9.25 23.76
N GLN A 96 6.86 -8.45 24.49
CA GLN A 96 6.61 -8.67 25.91
C GLN A 96 5.92 -10.01 26.19
N ILE A 97 4.97 -10.43 25.35
CA ILE A 97 4.32 -11.74 25.50
C ILE A 97 5.33 -12.88 25.31
N VAL A 98 6.20 -12.78 24.31
CA VAL A 98 7.24 -13.80 24.06
C VAL A 98 8.25 -13.85 25.22
N ASP A 99 8.70 -12.71 25.71
CA ASP A 99 9.65 -12.64 26.84
C ASP A 99 9.03 -13.18 28.15
N ASN A 100 7.73 -12.94 28.38
CA ASN A 100 7.01 -13.49 29.53
C ASN A 100 6.82 -15.02 29.44
N VAL A 101 6.61 -15.57 28.24
CA VAL A 101 6.55 -17.02 28.04
C VAL A 101 7.93 -17.67 28.24
N LEU A 102 9.00 -17.05 27.75
CA LEU A 102 10.35 -17.59 27.90
C LEU A 102 10.87 -17.54 29.35
N SER A 103 10.49 -16.50 30.10
CA SER A 103 10.85 -16.35 31.52
C SER A 103 10.05 -17.26 32.45
N SER A 104 8.88 -17.75 32.04
CA SER A 104 8.05 -18.67 32.84
C SER A 104 8.44 -20.15 32.69
N ILE A 105 9.40 -20.46 31.81
CA ILE A 105 9.90 -21.82 31.56
C ILE A 105 11.26 -22.06 32.25
N ASN A 106 11.89 -21.02 32.82
CA ASN A 106 13.14 -21.10 33.58
C ASN A 106 12.92 -21.00 35.10
#